data_AF-A0A1V4VSJ8-F1
#
_entry.id   AF-A0A1V4VSJ8-F1
#
_cell.length_a   1.000
_cell.length_b   1.000
_cell.length_c   1.000
_cell.angle_alpha   90.00
_cell.angle_beta   90.00
_cell.angle_gamma   90.00
#
_symmetry.space_group_name_H-M   'P 1'
#
loop_
_entity.id
_entity.type
_entity.pdbx_description
1 polymer ?
#
loop_
_entity_poly.entity_id
_entity_poly.type
_entity_poly.pdbx_seq_one_letter_code
_entity_poly.pdbx_strand_id
1 'polypeptide(L)'
;MIKQWRWKLWGNGTRVTIVIENQQANIPYFRSLAVAVTNNFYIRDILNRRLVELSNRNQSRRKQTALRLSFAEPESELLIGTEEPGQFKYKDKKYPFFLTLKKARDVDLVLKGDERTNGLLVISGTAVFDCQFFQYENQLGTEYLFGTVACPGLAEMLAEGCPVISDEREGLNLKEPFVAAFADAVSEVISDVIKREQIRLSHIDHAKTSRRTQTMIEKILQRMNKIAVEELGIILPPGPGSGKYGPYNTSRPAVLRFSTPFYFRQVDHSFQVTMIVDKTQLLEQDLLSFSYDLPESMTIEPPVEDIAVANLPKDGRLRWTLTGVEIGAKGRIGAACGPYSASCEVVIAAQASGKGYGHPSGKHTEWNMDNSTDLFRGYELRNLSNDMDRAVYSPDERLILINTEAPTVRLYVNGQGHFKDGARLLLAELFLDVISDELARRYVDRTTHKGESEAYRQAKQDMIRRYGVEIHSVLMGE
;
A
#
# COMPACT_ATOMS: atom_id res chain seq x y z
N MET A 1 -3.38 -30.63 -30.81
CA MET A 1 -2.71 -30.63 -32.13
C MET A 1 -3.57 -29.79 -33.07
N ILE A 2 -3.19 -28.54 -33.32
CA ILE A 2 -3.89 -27.62 -34.26
C ILE A 2 -3.45 -28.05 -35.67
N LYS A 3 -4.35 -28.60 -36.48
CA LYS A 3 -3.97 -29.25 -37.75
C LYS A 3 -4.15 -28.39 -39.00
N GLN A 4 -4.87 -27.26 -38.95
CA GLN A 4 -5.08 -26.46 -40.15
C GLN A 4 -5.31 -24.98 -39.89
N TRP A 5 -4.42 -24.15 -40.43
CA TRP A 5 -4.63 -22.72 -40.62
C TRP A 5 -5.16 -22.51 -42.04
N ARG A 6 -6.38 -22.01 -42.19
CA ARG A 6 -6.88 -21.54 -43.50
C ARG A 6 -6.89 -20.03 -43.49
N TRP A 7 -5.93 -19.41 -44.16
CA TRP A 7 -5.95 -17.99 -44.50
C TRP A 7 -6.58 -17.81 -45.88
N LYS A 8 -7.56 -16.91 -45.98
CA LYS A 8 -8.04 -16.38 -47.27
C LYS A 8 -7.89 -14.86 -47.21
N LEU A 9 -7.18 -14.31 -48.19
CA LEU A 9 -7.17 -12.88 -48.47
C LEU A 9 -8.47 -12.54 -49.21
N TRP A 10 -9.33 -11.74 -48.60
CA TRP A 10 -10.50 -11.18 -49.26
C TRP A 10 -10.22 -9.71 -49.46
N GLY A 11 -9.86 -9.29 -50.68
CA GLY A 11 -9.72 -7.88 -51.13
C GLY A 11 -8.90 -6.95 -50.22
N ASN A 12 -9.43 -6.65 -49.05
CA ASN A 12 -9.00 -5.63 -48.10
C ASN A 12 -8.76 -6.18 -46.67
N GLY A 13 -8.86 -7.50 -46.44
CA GLY A 13 -8.82 -8.10 -45.11
C GLY A 13 -8.28 -9.53 -45.05
N THR A 14 -7.91 -9.95 -43.83
CA THR A 14 -7.38 -11.29 -43.55
C THR A 14 -8.36 -12.02 -42.64
N ARG A 15 -8.83 -13.20 -43.08
CA ARG A 15 -9.60 -14.11 -42.23
C ARG A 15 -8.74 -15.28 -41.80
N VAL A 16 -8.55 -15.42 -40.49
CA VAL A 16 -7.93 -16.58 -39.86
C VAL A 16 -9.03 -17.45 -39.27
N THR A 17 -9.06 -18.73 -39.62
CA THR A 17 -9.98 -19.71 -39.02
C THR A 17 -9.15 -20.79 -38.34
N ILE A 18 -9.31 -20.91 -37.02
CA ILE A 18 -8.67 -21.95 -36.21
C ILE A 18 -9.68 -23.08 -36.03
N VAL A 19 -9.30 -24.29 -36.45
CA VAL A 19 -10.11 -25.50 -36.29
C VAL A 19 -9.39 -26.45 -35.34
N ILE A 20 -10.07 -26.82 -34.25
CA ILE A 20 -9.56 -27.75 -33.24
C ILE A 20 -10.36 -29.04 -33.36
N GLU A 21 -9.72 -30.07 -33.90
CA GLU A 21 -10.37 -31.37 -34.15
C GLU A 21 -10.12 -32.37 -33.00
N ASN A 22 -9.11 -32.12 -32.15
CA ASN A 22 -8.82 -32.99 -31.03
C ASN A 22 -9.82 -32.77 -29.89
N GLN A 23 -10.65 -33.76 -29.61
CA GLN A 23 -11.65 -33.73 -28.54
C GLN A 23 -11.04 -33.65 -27.13
N GLN A 24 -9.76 -34.01 -26.97
CA GLN A 24 -9.04 -33.90 -25.69
C GLN A 24 -8.37 -32.54 -25.49
N ALA A 25 -8.36 -31.67 -26.52
CA ALA A 25 -7.77 -30.34 -26.38
C ALA A 25 -8.70 -29.44 -25.56
N ASN A 26 -8.19 -28.90 -24.45
CA ASN A 26 -8.92 -27.92 -23.67
C ASN A 26 -8.95 -26.59 -24.43
N ILE A 27 -10.15 -26.13 -24.80
CA ILE A 27 -10.34 -24.88 -25.54
C ILE A 27 -10.78 -23.82 -24.53
N PRO A 28 -10.07 -22.69 -24.40
CA PRO A 28 -10.48 -21.63 -23.50
C PRO A 28 -11.88 -21.13 -23.88
N TYR A 29 -12.64 -20.71 -22.87
CA TYR A 29 -13.93 -20.07 -23.10
C TYR A 29 -13.77 -18.86 -24.04
N PHE A 30 -14.76 -18.64 -24.90
CA PHE A 30 -14.73 -17.57 -25.91
C PHE A 30 -14.37 -16.20 -25.32
N ARG A 31 -14.90 -15.88 -24.12
CA ARG A 31 -14.59 -14.62 -23.43
C ARG A 31 -13.14 -14.55 -22.96
N SER A 32 -12.60 -15.63 -22.39
CA SER A 32 -11.20 -15.69 -21.96
C SER A 32 -10.26 -15.54 -23.14
N LEU A 33 -10.56 -16.18 -24.28
CA LEU A 33 -9.80 -16.00 -25.50
C LEU A 33 -9.86 -14.56 -26.02
N ALA A 34 -11.05 -13.95 -26.01
CA ALA A 34 -11.21 -12.56 -26.44
C ALA A 34 -10.35 -11.61 -25.59
N VAL A 35 -10.32 -11.79 -24.27
CA VAL A 35 -9.49 -10.99 -23.35
C VAL A 35 -8.01 -11.20 -23.64
N ALA A 36 -7.56 -12.45 -23.73
CA ALA A 36 -6.16 -12.77 -24.00
C ALA A 36 -5.69 -12.17 -25.34
N VAL A 37 -6.50 -12.29 -26.40
CA VAL A 37 -6.21 -11.68 -27.71
C VAL A 37 -6.21 -10.17 -27.61
N THR A 38 -7.17 -9.56 -26.93
CA THR A 38 -7.24 -8.09 -26.77
C THR A 38 -6.02 -7.52 -26.06
N ASN A 39 -5.50 -8.25 -25.06
CA ASN A 39 -4.38 -7.79 -24.24
C ASN A 39 -3.01 -8.19 -24.80
N ASN A 40 -2.95 -9.11 -25.77
CA ASN A 40 -1.69 -9.60 -26.32
C ASN A 40 -0.92 -8.50 -27.06
N PHE A 41 0.32 -8.23 -26.64
CA PHE A 41 1.09 -7.11 -27.16
C PHE A 41 1.50 -7.26 -28.63
N TYR A 42 1.68 -8.50 -29.13
CA TYR A 42 2.08 -8.74 -30.52
C TYR A 42 1.04 -8.28 -31.55
N ILE A 43 -0.22 -8.14 -31.13
CA ILE A 43 -1.30 -7.72 -32.03
C ILE A 43 -1.85 -6.34 -31.73
N ARG A 44 -1.32 -5.61 -30.73
CA ARG A 44 -1.80 -4.27 -30.35
C ARG A 44 -1.76 -3.28 -31.51
N ASP A 45 -0.68 -3.27 -32.29
CA ASP A 45 -0.59 -2.45 -33.50
C ASP A 45 -1.75 -2.73 -34.47
N ILE A 46 -2.05 -4.01 -34.73
CA ILE A 46 -3.15 -4.42 -35.60
C ILE A 46 -4.51 -4.03 -35.02
N LEU A 47 -4.71 -4.22 -33.71
CA LEU A 47 -5.95 -3.85 -33.02
C LEU A 47 -6.22 -2.34 -33.08
N ASN A 48 -5.18 -1.51 -33.15
CA ASN A 48 -5.30 -0.07 -33.26
C ASN A 48 -5.62 0.38 -34.71
N ARG A 49 -4.93 -0.20 -35.70
CA ARG A 49 -5.03 0.25 -37.10
C ARG A 49 -6.08 -0.48 -37.96
N ARG A 50 -6.67 -1.57 -37.46
CA ARG A 50 -7.65 -2.38 -38.20
C ARG A 50 -8.89 -2.70 -37.37
N LEU A 51 -10.01 -2.93 -38.06
CA LEU A 51 -11.17 -3.59 -37.46
C LEU A 51 -10.87 -5.08 -37.29
N VAL A 52 -10.71 -5.52 -36.04
CA VAL A 52 -10.51 -6.93 -35.70
C VAL A 52 -11.75 -7.47 -35.01
N GLU A 53 -12.25 -8.58 -35.51
CA GLU A 53 -13.44 -9.25 -34.99
C GLU A 53 -13.15 -10.72 -34.69
N LEU A 54 -13.61 -11.19 -33.53
CA LEU A 54 -13.59 -12.59 -33.14
C LEU A 54 -15.01 -13.15 -33.16
N SER A 55 -15.21 -14.30 -33.80
CA SER A 55 -16.52 -14.96 -33.88
C SER A 55 -16.42 -16.45 -33.56
N ASN A 56 -17.39 -16.97 -32.81
CA ASN A 56 -17.46 -18.40 -32.49
C ASN A 56 -18.25 -19.15 -33.57
N ARG A 57 -17.58 -20.04 -34.30
CA ARG A 57 -18.19 -20.82 -35.38
C ARG A 57 -18.95 -22.06 -34.93
N ASN A 58 -18.88 -22.45 -33.66
CA ASN A 58 -19.65 -23.57 -33.11
C ASN A 58 -21.13 -23.22 -32.90
N GLN A 59 -21.48 -21.93 -32.95
CA GLN A 59 -22.86 -21.47 -32.86
C GLN A 59 -23.51 -21.41 -34.24
N SER A 60 -24.83 -21.68 -34.29
CA SER A 60 -25.59 -21.61 -35.54
C SER A 60 -25.46 -20.23 -36.18
N ARG A 61 -25.44 -20.16 -37.52
CA ARG A 61 -25.22 -18.90 -38.27
C ARG A 61 -26.15 -17.74 -37.85
N ARG A 62 -27.33 -18.03 -37.31
CA ARG A 62 -28.30 -17.01 -36.81
C ARG A 62 -27.94 -16.41 -35.44
N LYS A 63 -27.00 -17.01 -34.69
CA LYS A 63 -26.53 -16.56 -33.36
C LYS A 63 -25.05 -16.15 -33.35
N GLN A 64 -24.38 -16.12 -34.51
CA GLN A 64 -22.97 -15.69 -34.58
C GLN A 64 -22.87 -14.18 -34.39
N THR A 65 -22.56 -13.76 -33.16
CA THR A 65 -22.20 -12.37 -32.87
C THR A 65 -20.68 -12.23 -32.97
N ALA A 66 -20.22 -11.39 -33.88
CA ALA A 66 -18.83 -10.99 -33.94
C ALA A 66 -18.54 -10.03 -32.78
N LEU A 67 -17.50 -10.34 -32.00
CA LEU A 67 -17.00 -9.47 -30.94
C LEU A 67 -15.86 -8.62 -31.52
N ARG A 68 -16.04 -7.31 -31.53
CA ARG A 68 -14.97 -6.37 -31.89
C ARG A 68 -13.91 -6.38 -30.79
N LEU A 69 -12.66 -6.54 -31.20
CA LEU A 69 -11.50 -6.48 -30.31
C LEU A 69 -10.82 -5.13 -30.49
N SER A 70 -10.45 -4.49 -29.37
CA SER A 70 -9.71 -3.24 -29.34
C SER A 70 -8.93 -3.16 -28.04
N PHE A 71 -7.64 -2.88 -28.12
CA PHE A 71 -6.83 -2.60 -26.94
C PHE A 71 -7.10 -1.15 -26.48
N ALA A 72 -7.31 -0.96 -25.18
CA ALA A 72 -7.43 0.34 -24.57
C ALA A 72 -6.15 0.64 -23.77
N GLU A 73 -5.39 1.65 -24.19
CA GLU A 73 -4.26 2.13 -23.41
C GLU A 73 -4.74 2.72 -22.08
N PRO A 74 -3.99 2.53 -20.98
CA PRO A 74 -4.31 3.16 -19.70
C PRO A 74 -4.13 4.69 -19.80
N GLU A 75 -4.87 5.42 -18.95
CA GLU A 75 -4.65 6.85 -18.81
C GLU A 75 -3.20 7.15 -18.44
N SER A 76 -2.62 8.18 -19.06
CA SER A 76 -1.19 8.40 -18.96
C SER A 76 -0.75 9.85 -19.12
N GLU A 77 0.44 10.12 -18.60
CA GLU A 77 1.22 11.32 -18.84
C GLU A 77 2.29 11.04 -19.90
N LEU A 78 2.45 11.95 -20.86
CA LEU A 78 3.48 11.86 -21.90
C LEU A 78 4.82 12.34 -21.33
N LEU A 79 5.84 11.48 -21.35
CA LEU A 79 7.19 11.80 -20.84
C LEU A 79 8.17 12.14 -21.97
N ILE A 80 8.08 11.42 -23.09
CA ILE A 80 8.81 11.70 -24.33
C ILE A 80 7.78 11.81 -25.45
N GLY A 81 7.94 12.83 -26.30
CA GLY A 81 6.98 13.27 -27.30
C GLY A 81 6.45 12.16 -28.22
N THR A 82 5.32 12.43 -28.88
CA THR A 82 4.77 11.50 -29.86
C THR A 82 5.74 11.35 -31.03
N GLU A 83 6.32 10.16 -31.17
CA GLU A 83 7.29 9.84 -32.22
C GLU A 83 8.56 10.71 -32.20
N GLU A 84 9.11 10.97 -31.00
CA GLU A 84 10.38 11.69 -30.83
C GLU A 84 11.50 11.02 -31.65
N PRO A 85 12.17 11.75 -32.56
CA PRO A 85 13.15 11.16 -33.45
C PRO A 85 14.47 10.86 -32.73
N GLY A 86 14.95 9.64 -32.90
CA GLY A 86 16.28 9.20 -32.50
C GLY A 86 17.04 8.59 -33.68
N GLN A 87 18.34 8.37 -33.50
CA GLN A 87 19.18 7.72 -34.50
C GLN A 87 20.29 6.92 -33.84
N PHE A 88 20.74 5.87 -34.52
CA PHE A 88 21.93 5.10 -34.14
C PHE A 88 22.78 4.80 -35.36
N LYS A 89 24.02 4.39 -35.13
CA LYS A 89 25.01 4.11 -36.18
C LYS A 89 25.33 2.62 -36.20
N TYR A 90 25.25 2.01 -37.38
CA TYR A 90 25.68 0.62 -37.61
C TYR A 90 26.44 0.54 -38.94
N LYS A 91 27.65 -0.04 -38.94
CA LYS A 91 28.52 -0.13 -40.13
C LYS A 91 28.61 1.18 -40.92
N ASP A 92 28.86 2.27 -40.19
CA ASP A 92 28.94 3.64 -40.72
C ASP A 92 27.67 4.26 -41.34
N LYS A 93 26.56 3.52 -41.37
CA LYS A 93 25.25 4.02 -41.78
C LYS A 93 24.42 4.44 -40.57
N LYS A 94 23.67 5.54 -40.72
CA LYS A 94 22.72 6.02 -39.70
C LYS A 94 21.33 5.42 -39.95
N TYR A 95 20.69 4.98 -38.87
CA TYR A 95 19.35 4.42 -38.89
C TYR A 95 18.45 5.21 -37.93
N PRO A 96 17.28 5.70 -38.39
CA PRO A 96 16.34 6.41 -37.53
C PRO A 96 15.47 5.46 -36.71
N PHE A 97 15.01 5.95 -35.57
CA PHE A 97 13.89 5.39 -34.82
C PHE A 97 13.01 6.51 -34.26
N PHE A 98 11.78 6.18 -33.88
CA PHE A 98 10.81 7.12 -33.33
C PHE A 98 10.26 6.58 -32.03
N LEU A 99 10.40 7.34 -30.95
CA LEU A 99 10.09 6.89 -29.60
C LEU A 99 8.94 7.68 -29.01
N THR A 100 7.99 7.00 -28.38
CA THR A 100 7.00 7.59 -27.49
C THR A 100 7.10 6.92 -26.14
N LEU A 101 7.27 7.68 -25.06
CA LEU A 101 7.31 7.15 -23.69
C LEU A 101 6.24 7.84 -22.85
N LYS A 102 5.46 7.03 -22.16
CA LYS A 102 4.34 7.46 -21.31
C LYS A 102 4.48 6.86 -19.92
N LYS A 103 3.82 7.48 -18.95
CA LYS A 103 3.66 7.00 -17.58
C LYS A 103 2.19 6.80 -17.25
N ALA A 104 1.84 5.62 -16.75
CA ALA A 104 0.47 5.31 -16.34
C ALA A 104 0.04 6.16 -15.13
N ARG A 105 -1.23 6.59 -15.13
CA ARG A 105 -1.88 7.26 -14.00
C ARG A 105 -2.75 6.26 -13.25
N ASP A 106 -2.54 6.17 -11.94
CA ASP A 106 -3.42 5.47 -10.99
C ASP A 106 -3.77 4.01 -11.34
N VAL A 107 -2.93 3.34 -12.16
CA VAL A 107 -3.11 1.95 -12.59
C VAL A 107 -1.78 1.21 -12.54
N ASP A 108 -1.81 0.00 -11.97
CA ASP A 108 -0.68 -0.93 -12.01
C ASP A 108 -0.60 -1.61 -13.38
N LEU A 109 0.57 -1.58 -14.01
CA LEU A 109 0.81 -2.24 -15.29
C LEU A 109 1.13 -3.73 -15.12
N VAL A 110 0.73 -4.54 -16.10
CA VAL A 110 1.12 -5.94 -16.19
C VAL A 110 2.57 -6.00 -16.66
N LEU A 111 3.44 -6.60 -15.84
CA LEU A 111 4.90 -6.53 -16.04
C LEU A 111 5.47 -7.66 -16.89
N LYS A 112 4.74 -8.78 -17.04
CA LYS A 112 5.27 -10.02 -17.64
C LYS A 112 4.25 -10.72 -18.52
N GLY A 113 4.75 -11.58 -19.40
CA GLY A 113 3.96 -12.39 -20.31
C GLY A 113 3.42 -11.60 -21.50
N ASP A 114 2.70 -12.29 -22.38
CA ASP A 114 2.20 -11.72 -23.63
C ASP A 114 1.15 -10.62 -23.43
N GLU A 115 0.57 -10.54 -22.24
CA GLU A 115 -0.40 -9.50 -21.86
C GLU A 115 0.26 -8.27 -21.22
N ARG A 116 1.61 -8.22 -21.11
CA ARG A 116 2.32 -7.12 -20.43
C ARG A 116 1.95 -5.76 -21.00
N THR A 117 1.48 -4.85 -20.16
CA THR A 117 1.16 -3.46 -20.53
C THR A 117 2.30 -2.49 -20.23
N ASN A 118 3.31 -2.97 -19.48
CA ASN A 118 4.59 -2.32 -19.25
C ASN A 118 5.58 -2.62 -20.39
N GLY A 119 6.42 -1.64 -20.75
CA GLY A 119 7.47 -1.79 -21.77
C GLY A 119 7.29 -0.88 -22.98
N LEU A 120 8.33 -0.79 -23.82
CA LEU A 120 8.25 -0.18 -25.14
C LEU A 120 7.86 -1.25 -26.15
N LEU A 121 6.71 -1.09 -26.81
CA LEU A 121 6.37 -1.88 -27.98
C LEU A 121 7.34 -1.56 -29.11
N VAL A 122 8.17 -2.53 -29.48
CA VAL A 122 9.12 -2.39 -30.59
C VAL A 122 8.41 -2.73 -31.90
N ILE A 123 8.27 -1.74 -32.77
CA ILE A 123 7.51 -1.83 -34.01
C ILE A 123 8.44 -1.63 -35.20
N SER A 124 8.27 -2.46 -36.24
CA SER A 124 8.88 -2.22 -37.54
C SER A 124 7.89 -2.55 -38.65
N GLY A 125 7.51 -1.54 -39.42
CA GLY A 125 6.45 -1.64 -40.43
C GLY A 125 5.11 -2.02 -39.79
N THR A 126 4.63 -3.24 -40.07
CA THR A 126 3.33 -3.75 -39.58
C THR A 126 3.45 -4.82 -38.51
N ALA A 127 4.65 -5.05 -37.98
CA ALA A 127 4.94 -6.10 -37.02
C ALA A 127 5.44 -5.52 -35.71
N VAL A 128 4.93 -6.07 -34.60
CA VAL A 128 5.47 -5.87 -33.26
C VAL A 128 6.49 -6.99 -33.03
N PHE A 129 7.73 -6.61 -32.74
CA PHE A 129 8.83 -7.55 -32.54
C PHE A 129 8.98 -7.94 -31.07
N ASP A 130 8.72 -7.01 -30.16
CA ASP A 130 8.94 -7.20 -28.73
C ASP A 130 8.24 -6.12 -27.90
N CYS A 131 8.22 -6.30 -26.57
CA CYS A 131 7.79 -5.32 -25.59
C CYS A 131 8.76 -5.33 -24.39
N GLN A 132 9.67 -4.36 -24.31
CA GLN A 132 10.76 -4.33 -23.32
C GLN A 132 11.32 -2.92 -23.06
N PHE A 133 12.21 -2.79 -22.07
CA PHE A 133 12.96 -1.58 -21.71
C PHE A 133 14.50 -1.73 -21.87
N PHE A 134 14.96 -2.76 -22.59
CA PHE A 134 16.38 -2.98 -22.89
C PHE A 134 17.25 -2.99 -21.62
N GLN A 135 18.23 -2.07 -21.50
CA GLN A 135 19.12 -1.98 -20.34
C GLN A 135 18.38 -1.71 -19.02
N TYR A 136 17.15 -1.21 -19.08
CA TYR A 136 16.33 -0.85 -17.93
C TYR A 136 15.25 -1.88 -17.60
N GLU A 137 15.27 -3.07 -18.22
CA GLU A 137 14.32 -4.12 -17.90
C GLU A 137 14.35 -4.45 -16.40
N ASN A 138 13.18 -4.48 -15.75
CA ASN A 138 13.01 -4.72 -14.31
C ASN A 138 13.69 -3.71 -13.38
N GLN A 139 14.04 -2.50 -13.84
CA GLN A 139 14.57 -1.46 -12.96
C GLN A 139 13.45 -0.68 -12.26
N LEU A 140 13.75 -0.15 -11.06
CA LEU A 140 12.82 0.68 -10.29
C LEU A 140 12.31 1.86 -11.14
N GLY A 141 11.00 2.09 -11.09
CA GLY A 141 10.32 3.16 -11.81
C GLY A 141 9.85 2.75 -13.19
N THR A 142 10.48 1.74 -13.80
CA THR A 142 10.04 1.26 -15.11
C THR A 142 8.68 0.61 -15.04
N GLU A 143 8.23 0.07 -13.90
CA GLU A 143 6.93 -0.59 -13.73
C GLU A 143 5.71 0.31 -14.04
N TYR A 144 5.90 1.63 -14.09
CA TYR A 144 4.86 2.62 -14.42
C TYR A 144 4.94 3.13 -15.85
N LEU A 145 5.99 2.75 -16.57
CA LEU A 145 6.29 3.26 -17.88
C LEU A 145 5.80 2.30 -18.96
N PHE A 146 5.34 2.86 -20.06
CA PHE A 146 5.01 2.12 -21.27
C PHE A 146 5.11 3.04 -22.47
N GLY A 147 5.19 2.47 -23.67
CA GLY A 147 5.30 3.28 -24.86
C GLY A 147 5.51 2.47 -26.12
N THR A 148 6.01 3.14 -27.15
CA THR A 148 6.30 2.55 -28.45
C THR A 148 7.65 3.03 -28.94
N VAL A 149 8.37 2.17 -29.65
CA VAL A 149 9.55 2.54 -30.41
C VAL A 149 9.46 1.93 -31.81
N ALA A 150 9.38 2.79 -32.82
CA ALA A 150 9.31 2.39 -34.22
C ALA A 150 10.68 2.50 -34.87
N CYS A 151 11.22 1.39 -35.38
CA CYS A 151 12.49 1.36 -36.11
C CYS A 151 12.34 0.62 -37.44
N PRO A 152 12.23 1.33 -38.58
CA PRO A 152 12.11 0.70 -39.90
C PRO A 152 13.28 -0.23 -40.24
N GLY A 153 14.48 0.09 -39.75
CA GLY A 153 15.70 -0.68 -40.02
C GLY A 153 15.66 -2.12 -39.52
N LEU A 154 14.84 -2.46 -38.51
CA LEU A 154 14.69 -3.84 -38.03
C LEU A 154 14.11 -4.76 -39.11
N ALA A 155 13.07 -4.30 -39.83
CA ALA A 155 12.49 -5.06 -40.93
C ALA A 155 13.43 -5.15 -42.14
N GLU A 156 14.20 -4.09 -42.42
CA GLU A 156 15.22 -4.09 -43.48
C GLU A 156 16.29 -5.17 -43.20
N MET A 157 16.87 -5.16 -42.00
CA MET A 157 17.89 -6.15 -41.61
C MET A 157 17.35 -7.58 -41.61
N LEU A 158 16.11 -7.78 -41.15
CA LEU A 158 15.47 -9.10 -41.20
C LEU A 158 15.30 -9.60 -42.65
N ALA A 159 14.93 -8.71 -43.57
CA ALA A 159 14.80 -9.04 -44.99
C ALA A 159 16.15 -9.36 -45.66
N GLU A 160 17.23 -8.78 -45.15
CA GLU A 160 18.62 -9.07 -45.57
C GLU A 160 19.18 -10.37 -44.94
N GLY A 161 18.40 -11.05 -44.09
CA GLY A 161 18.77 -12.32 -43.46
C GLY A 161 19.51 -12.16 -42.13
N CYS A 162 19.56 -10.95 -41.54
CA CYS A 162 20.09 -10.77 -40.20
C CYS A 162 19.14 -11.37 -39.14
N PRO A 163 19.68 -12.08 -38.12
CA PRO A 163 18.87 -12.70 -37.07
C PRO A 163 18.39 -11.66 -36.05
N VAL A 164 17.45 -10.80 -36.45
CA VAL A 164 16.89 -9.72 -35.61
C VAL A 164 16.04 -10.25 -34.45
N ILE A 165 15.38 -11.38 -34.64
CA ILE A 165 14.55 -12.07 -33.64
C ILE A 165 15.36 -13.27 -33.12
N SER A 166 15.24 -13.60 -31.83
CA SER A 166 15.89 -14.79 -31.26
C SER A 166 15.40 -16.09 -31.92
N ASP A 167 16.24 -17.13 -31.91
CA ASP A 167 15.90 -18.42 -32.49
C ASP A 167 14.69 -19.07 -31.79
N GLU A 168 14.56 -18.83 -30.48
CA GLU A 168 13.43 -19.25 -29.65
C GLU A 168 12.15 -18.42 -29.91
N ARG A 169 12.25 -17.35 -30.69
CA ARG A 169 11.17 -16.38 -30.97
C ARG A 169 10.59 -15.71 -29.72
N GLU A 170 11.43 -15.53 -28.72
CA GLU A 170 11.08 -14.88 -27.44
C GLU A 170 11.26 -13.36 -27.45
N GLY A 171 11.71 -12.78 -28.57
CA GLY A 171 11.89 -11.34 -28.70
C GLY A 171 13.06 -10.97 -29.60
N LEU A 172 13.60 -9.77 -29.39
CA LEU A 172 14.78 -9.29 -30.12
C LEU A 172 16.05 -10.06 -29.74
N ASN A 173 16.88 -10.35 -30.73
CA ASN A 173 18.19 -10.96 -30.52
C ASN A 173 19.25 -9.90 -30.18
N LEU A 174 19.42 -9.59 -28.90
CA LEU A 174 20.39 -8.60 -28.42
C LEU A 174 21.86 -8.96 -28.71
N LYS A 175 22.17 -10.21 -29.11
CA LYS A 175 23.53 -10.61 -29.50
C LYS A 175 23.89 -10.11 -30.90
N GLU A 176 22.90 -9.77 -31.73
CA GLU A 176 23.12 -9.25 -33.07
C GLU A 176 23.57 -7.78 -32.98
N PRO A 177 24.73 -7.40 -33.54
CA PRO A 177 25.30 -6.05 -33.38
C PRO A 177 24.38 -4.90 -33.81
N PHE A 178 23.54 -5.09 -34.82
CA PHE A 178 22.55 -4.08 -35.22
C PHE A 178 21.50 -3.86 -34.13
N VAL A 179 20.99 -4.95 -33.56
CA VAL A 179 19.95 -4.91 -32.51
C VAL A 179 20.53 -4.35 -31.22
N ALA A 180 21.76 -4.71 -30.87
CA ALA A 180 22.48 -4.14 -29.72
C ALA A 180 22.65 -2.61 -29.87
N ALA A 181 23.12 -2.14 -31.03
CA ALA A 181 23.29 -0.71 -31.27
C ALA A 181 21.95 0.06 -31.20
N PHE A 182 20.86 -0.54 -31.68
CA PHE A 182 19.51 0.01 -31.54
C PHE A 182 19.08 0.06 -30.06
N ALA A 183 19.24 -1.05 -29.32
CA ALA A 183 18.87 -1.15 -27.92
C ALA A 183 19.64 -0.13 -27.05
N ASP A 184 20.93 0.05 -27.29
CA ASP A 184 21.78 1.01 -26.60
C ASP A 184 21.32 2.45 -26.85
N ALA A 185 21.03 2.79 -28.11
CA ALA A 185 20.58 4.13 -28.47
C ALA A 185 19.20 4.46 -27.87
N VAL A 186 18.26 3.51 -27.87
CA VAL A 186 16.96 3.72 -27.22
C VAL A 186 17.13 3.85 -25.70
N SER A 187 18.00 3.04 -25.09
CA SER A 187 18.33 3.10 -23.67
C SER A 187 18.92 4.47 -23.29
N GLU A 188 19.81 5.02 -24.12
CA GLU A 188 20.38 6.35 -23.90
C GLU A 188 19.31 7.44 -23.87
N VAL A 189 18.33 7.39 -24.79
CA VAL A 189 17.25 8.38 -24.85
C VAL A 189 16.33 8.32 -23.62
N ILE A 190 16.02 7.13 -23.11
CA ILE A 190 15.12 6.98 -21.95
C ILE A 190 15.83 7.11 -20.59
N SER A 191 17.16 7.12 -20.57
CA SER A 191 18.00 7.17 -19.35
C SER A 191 17.55 8.26 -18.36
N ASP A 192 17.41 9.49 -18.84
CA ASP A 192 17.15 10.63 -17.96
C ASP A 192 15.75 10.58 -17.35
N VAL A 193 14.78 10.09 -18.11
CA VAL A 193 13.41 9.91 -17.64
C VAL A 193 13.38 8.85 -16.54
N ILE A 194 14.06 7.72 -16.75
CA ILE A 194 14.12 6.63 -15.77
C ILE A 194 14.86 7.08 -14.51
N LYS A 195 15.99 7.78 -14.64
CA LYS A 195 16.74 8.32 -13.48
C LYS A 195 15.89 9.30 -12.67
N ARG A 196 15.14 10.20 -13.33
CA ARG A 196 14.21 11.11 -12.63
C ARG A 196 13.14 10.33 -11.90
N GLU A 197 12.59 9.28 -12.49
CA GLU A 197 11.58 8.46 -11.85
C GLU A 197 12.16 7.67 -10.67
N GLN A 198 13.38 7.15 -10.78
CA GLN A 198 14.12 6.50 -9.68
C GLN A 198 14.37 7.46 -8.51
N ILE A 199 14.80 8.70 -8.79
CA ILE A 199 15.02 9.75 -7.78
C ILE A 199 13.69 10.17 -7.13
N ARG A 200 12.65 10.36 -7.94
CA ARG A 200 11.31 10.70 -7.44
C ARG A 200 10.80 9.61 -6.51
N LEU A 201 11.04 8.35 -6.85
CA LEU A 201 10.69 7.18 -6.06
C LEU A 201 11.55 7.01 -4.81
N SER A 202 12.80 7.47 -4.81
CA SER A 202 13.64 7.45 -3.60
C SER A 202 13.22 8.50 -2.57
N HIS A 203 12.58 9.60 -2.99
CA HIS A 203 12.17 10.71 -2.12
C HIS A 203 10.69 10.67 -1.72
N ILE A 204 10.04 9.51 -1.75
CA ILE A 204 8.65 9.43 -1.31
C ILE A 204 8.63 9.45 0.23
N ASP A 205 8.54 10.67 0.76
CA ASP A 205 8.59 10.98 2.20
C ASP A 205 7.40 10.41 2.99
N HIS A 206 6.29 10.09 2.31
CA HIS A 206 5.10 9.54 2.96
C HIS A 206 4.50 8.41 2.14
N ALA A 207 5.03 7.21 2.35
CA ALA A 207 4.39 6.02 1.86
C ALA A 207 3.07 5.77 2.65
N LYS A 208 2.07 5.15 2.01
CA LYS A 208 0.79 4.75 2.64
C LYS A 208 0.46 3.31 2.29
N THR A 209 -0.37 2.64 3.07
CA THR A 209 -0.91 1.32 2.73
C THR A 209 -2.33 1.46 2.20
N SER A 210 -2.83 0.45 1.47
CA SER A 210 -4.25 0.39 1.13
C SER A 210 -5.14 0.35 2.39
N ARG A 211 -6.37 0.88 2.32
CA ARG A 211 -7.31 0.93 3.46
C ARG A 211 -7.55 -0.47 4.06
N ARG A 212 -7.64 -1.49 3.20
CA ARG A 212 -7.79 -2.90 3.64
C ARG A 212 -6.59 -3.34 4.49
N THR A 213 -5.37 -3.10 4.01
CA THR A 213 -4.14 -3.45 4.72
C THR A 213 -4.01 -2.65 6.02
N GLN A 214 -4.38 -1.38 6.01
CA GLN A 214 -4.42 -0.54 7.21
C GLN A 214 -5.33 -1.14 8.29
N THR A 215 -6.57 -1.53 7.94
CA THR A 215 -7.49 -2.17 8.87
C THR A 215 -6.97 -3.51 9.41
N MET A 216 -6.24 -4.29 8.61
CA MET A 216 -5.59 -5.52 9.08
C MET A 216 -4.48 -5.22 10.09
N ILE A 217 -3.66 -4.21 9.82
CA ILE A 217 -2.59 -3.79 10.73
C ILE A 217 -3.18 -3.26 12.04
N GLU A 218 -4.21 -2.42 11.98
CA GLU A 218 -4.92 -1.91 13.17
C GLU A 218 -5.43 -3.07 14.05
N LYS A 219 -6.00 -4.12 13.46
CA LYS A 219 -6.41 -5.32 14.20
C LYS A 219 -5.24 -6.04 14.88
N ILE A 220 -4.09 -6.16 14.21
CA ILE A 220 -2.88 -6.74 14.80
C ILE A 220 -2.44 -5.91 16.00
N LEU A 221 -2.32 -4.60 15.85
CA LEU A 221 -1.82 -3.73 16.92
C LEU A 221 -2.76 -3.75 18.14
N GLN A 222 -4.08 -3.69 17.92
CA GLN A 222 -5.08 -3.84 18.97
C GLN A 222 -4.94 -5.18 19.70
N ARG A 223 -4.81 -6.28 18.95
CA ARG A 223 -4.66 -7.62 19.53
C ARG A 223 -3.37 -7.75 20.34
N MET A 224 -2.26 -7.23 19.82
CA MET A 224 -0.96 -7.27 20.50
C MET A 224 -0.93 -6.38 21.75
N ASN A 225 -1.61 -5.23 21.74
CA ASN A 225 -1.80 -4.41 22.95
C ASN A 225 -2.61 -5.15 24.02
N LYS A 226 -3.67 -5.86 23.61
CA LYS A 226 -4.46 -6.70 24.53
C LYS A 226 -3.59 -7.79 25.16
N ILE A 227 -2.80 -8.50 24.37
CA ILE A 227 -1.85 -9.53 24.85
C ILE A 227 -0.82 -8.92 25.81
N ALA A 228 -0.27 -7.75 25.46
CA ALA A 228 0.68 -7.05 26.30
C ALA A 228 0.11 -6.82 27.71
N VAL A 229 -1.13 -6.34 27.81
CA VAL A 229 -1.78 -6.07 29.10
C VAL A 229 -2.26 -7.34 29.80
N GLU A 230 -3.04 -8.18 29.14
CA GLU A 230 -3.78 -9.28 29.77
C GLU A 230 -2.91 -10.50 30.06
N GLU A 231 -2.01 -10.85 29.12
CA GLU A 231 -1.21 -12.07 29.22
C GLU A 231 0.18 -11.79 29.80
N LEU A 232 0.80 -10.69 29.36
CA LEU A 232 2.17 -10.34 29.76
C LEU A 232 2.19 -9.34 30.93
N GLY A 233 1.05 -8.77 31.31
CA GLY A 233 0.95 -7.77 32.38
C GLY A 233 1.70 -6.47 32.10
N ILE A 234 2.12 -6.23 30.85
CA ILE A 234 2.87 -5.06 30.39
C ILE A 234 1.89 -3.90 30.34
N ILE A 235 1.96 -3.05 31.36
CA ILE A 235 1.17 -1.82 31.44
C ILE A 235 2.15 -0.67 31.34
N LEU A 236 2.04 0.13 30.28
CA LEU A 236 2.79 1.37 30.19
C LEU A 236 2.10 2.46 31.01
N PRO A 237 2.85 3.34 31.70
CA PRO A 237 2.29 4.62 32.12
C PRO A 237 1.81 5.38 30.87
N PRO A 238 0.70 6.15 30.91
CA PRO A 238 0.26 6.94 29.76
C PRO A 238 1.40 7.84 29.27
N GLY A 239 1.75 7.82 27.97
CA GLY A 239 2.77 8.59 27.22
C GLY A 239 4.08 9.12 27.90
N PRO A 240 5.05 9.61 27.12
CA PRO A 240 5.68 10.88 27.47
C PRO A 240 4.59 11.96 27.29
N GLY A 241 3.78 12.33 28.27
CA GLY A 241 3.99 12.18 29.70
C GLY A 241 2.72 11.90 30.51
N SER A 242 2.85 10.93 31.40
CA SER A 242 2.15 10.98 32.67
C SER A 242 2.90 10.26 33.80
N GLY A 243 4.15 9.85 33.56
CA GLY A 243 4.99 9.25 34.60
C GLY A 243 5.33 10.18 35.77
N LYS A 244 5.15 11.51 35.58
CA LYS A 244 5.12 12.53 36.64
C LYS A 244 4.16 13.67 36.22
N TYR A 245 3.28 14.11 37.11
CA TYR A 245 2.50 15.35 36.92
C TYR A 245 3.48 16.53 36.78
N GLY A 246 3.58 17.07 35.57
CA GLY A 246 4.48 18.17 35.23
C GLY A 246 4.41 18.52 33.72
N PRO A 247 4.79 19.74 33.31
CA PRO A 247 4.59 20.23 31.96
C PRO A 247 5.65 19.63 31.02
N TYR A 248 5.36 18.48 30.42
CA TYR A 248 6.14 17.98 29.30
C TYR A 248 5.42 18.32 28.00
N ASN A 249 5.96 19.31 27.29
CA ASN A 249 5.46 19.73 25.99
C ASN A 249 5.95 18.73 24.93
N THR A 250 5.05 17.95 24.35
CA THR A 250 5.30 17.13 23.15
C THR A 250 5.53 17.98 21.90
N SER A 251 5.41 19.32 22.02
CA SER A 251 5.45 20.31 20.93
C SER A 251 4.38 20.10 19.85
N ARG A 252 3.46 19.15 20.04
CA ARG A 252 2.36 18.79 19.13
C ARG A 252 1.08 18.55 19.93
N PRO A 253 -0.05 19.20 19.61
CA PRO A 253 -1.32 18.96 20.29
C PRO A 253 -1.80 17.52 20.02
N ALA A 254 -2.23 16.81 21.06
CA ALA A 254 -2.81 15.48 20.92
C ALA A 254 -4.10 15.53 20.08
N VAL A 255 -4.19 14.64 19.08
CA VAL A 255 -5.29 14.59 18.10
C VAL A 255 -6.63 14.25 18.75
N LEU A 256 -6.64 13.30 19.69
CA LEU A 256 -7.77 12.98 20.56
C LEU A 256 -7.34 13.15 22.01
N ARG A 257 -8.16 13.83 22.82
CA ARG A 257 -7.93 13.93 24.27
C ARG A 257 -9.19 14.22 25.05
N PHE A 258 -9.32 13.64 26.23
CA PHE A 258 -10.28 14.12 27.22
C PHE A 258 -9.73 15.35 27.93
N SER A 259 -10.61 16.31 28.23
CA SER A 259 -10.26 17.50 29.01
C SER A 259 -9.74 17.13 30.41
N THR A 260 -10.23 16.01 30.95
CA THR A 260 -9.74 15.39 32.19
C THR A 260 -9.64 13.87 31.97
N PRO A 261 -8.46 13.24 32.14
CA PRO A 261 -8.30 11.79 31.97
C PRO A 261 -8.86 10.95 33.13
N PHE A 262 -9.06 11.56 34.30
CA PHE A 262 -9.54 10.86 35.48
C PHE A 262 -10.50 11.73 36.30
N TYR A 263 -11.74 11.28 36.43
CA TYR A 263 -12.77 11.94 37.22
C TYR A 263 -12.93 11.21 38.56
N PHE A 264 -12.72 11.94 39.65
CA PHE A 264 -13.14 11.52 40.99
C PHE A 264 -14.33 12.36 41.41
N ARG A 265 -15.52 11.76 41.53
CA ARG A 265 -16.79 12.52 41.66
C ARG A 265 -17.66 11.98 42.78
N GLN A 266 -18.42 12.89 43.38
CA GLN A 266 -19.30 12.54 44.49
C GLN A 266 -20.52 11.78 43.96
N VAL A 267 -21.02 10.84 44.76
CA VAL A 267 -22.30 10.17 44.50
C VAL A 267 -23.44 11.18 44.28
N ASP A 268 -24.35 10.83 43.37
CA ASP A 268 -25.54 11.61 42.98
C ASP A 268 -25.26 13.01 42.39
N HIS A 269 -24.02 13.29 42.01
CA HIS A 269 -23.65 14.56 41.37
C HIS A 269 -23.33 14.37 39.89
N SER A 270 -24.08 15.05 39.04
CA SER A 270 -23.81 15.12 37.61
C SER A 270 -22.60 15.99 37.29
N PHE A 271 -21.78 15.57 36.32
CA PHE A 271 -20.63 16.33 35.86
C PHE A 271 -20.39 16.17 34.35
N GLN A 272 -19.66 17.11 33.76
CA GLN A 272 -19.36 17.08 32.33
C GLN A 272 -18.04 16.38 32.02
N VAL A 273 -18.12 15.38 31.15
CA VAL A 273 -16.99 14.78 30.45
C VAL A 273 -16.86 15.46 29.09
N THR A 274 -15.65 15.89 28.71
CA THR A 274 -15.42 16.56 27.42
C THR A 274 -14.29 15.89 26.67
N MET A 275 -14.57 15.45 25.44
CA MET A 275 -13.56 15.07 24.45
C MET A 275 -13.23 16.26 23.56
N ILE A 276 -11.95 16.42 23.25
CA ILE A 276 -11.40 17.45 22.36
C ILE A 276 -10.71 16.71 21.20
N VAL A 277 -11.10 17.07 19.99
CA VAL A 277 -10.61 16.49 18.74
C VAL A 277 -9.96 17.57 17.89
N ASP A 278 -8.73 17.33 17.45
CA ASP A 278 -8.07 18.17 16.44
C ASP A 278 -8.47 17.71 15.03
N LYS A 279 -9.48 18.40 14.47
CA LYS A 279 -10.01 18.09 13.13
C LYS A 279 -8.98 18.29 12.01
N THR A 280 -7.91 19.05 12.22
CA THR A 280 -6.90 19.30 11.16
C THR A 280 -6.00 18.11 10.90
N GLN A 281 -5.94 17.16 11.85
CA GLN A 281 -5.10 15.97 11.78
C GLN A 281 -5.89 14.69 11.43
N LEU A 282 -7.18 14.82 11.14
CA LEU A 282 -8.09 13.72 10.80
C LEU A 282 -8.70 13.93 9.41
N LEU A 283 -9.04 12.85 8.71
CA LEU A 283 -9.72 12.94 7.43
C LEU A 283 -11.24 13.05 7.65
N GLU A 284 -11.94 13.84 6.83
CA GLU A 284 -13.39 14.06 7.00
C GLU A 284 -14.22 12.76 6.96
N GLN A 285 -13.74 11.77 6.20
CA GLN A 285 -14.34 10.45 6.08
C GLN A 285 -14.02 9.47 7.23
N ASP A 286 -13.15 9.85 8.17
CA ASP A 286 -12.82 8.99 9.31
C ASP A 286 -14.00 8.89 10.28
N LEU A 287 -14.08 7.75 10.97
CA LEU A 287 -15.08 7.50 12.00
C LEU A 287 -14.43 7.59 13.38
N LEU A 288 -14.94 8.48 14.23
CA LEU A 288 -14.60 8.52 15.65
C LEU A 288 -15.50 7.52 16.38
N SER A 289 -14.91 6.39 16.75
CA SER A 289 -15.60 5.32 17.46
C SER A 289 -15.44 5.46 18.97
N PHE A 290 -16.49 5.15 19.72
CA PHE A 290 -16.49 5.20 21.18
C PHE A 290 -16.67 3.80 21.77
N SER A 291 -15.96 3.55 22.87
CA SER A 291 -16.13 2.37 23.70
C SER A 291 -16.31 2.83 25.13
N TYR A 292 -17.35 2.38 25.83
CA TYR A 292 -17.49 2.69 27.24
C TYR A 292 -17.89 1.44 28.01
N ASP A 293 -17.30 1.32 29.19
CA ASP A 293 -17.59 0.29 30.18
C ASP A 293 -18.06 1.04 31.42
N LEU A 294 -19.37 1.22 31.53
CA LEU A 294 -20.02 1.90 32.64
C LEU A 294 -20.92 0.89 33.35
N PRO A 295 -20.82 0.75 34.69
CA PRO A 295 -21.72 -0.09 35.45
C PRO A 295 -23.15 0.48 35.41
N GLU A 296 -24.16 -0.33 35.69
CA GLU A 296 -25.57 0.10 35.72
C GLU A 296 -25.82 1.26 36.71
N SER A 297 -24.95 1.41 37.72
CA SER A 297 -24.95 2.53 38.67
C SER A 297 -24.39 3.85 38.11
N MET A 298 -24.03 3.91 36.83
CA MET A 298 -23.65 5.14 36.12
C MET A 298 -24.53 5.40 34.89
N THR A 299 -24.97 6.63 34.74
CA THR A 299 -25.72 7.10 33.56
C THR A 299 -24.94 8.15 32.81
N ILE A 300 -25.01 8.12 31.48
CA ILE A 300 -24.36 9.07 30.57
C ILE A 300 -25.38 9.60 29.56
N GLU A 301 -25.47 10.94 29.45
CA GLU A 301 -26.43 11.63 28.59
C GLU A 301 -25.77 12.77 27.78
N PRO A 302 -26.01 12.87 26.46
CA PRO A 302 -26.69 11.87 25.61
C PRO A 302 -25.91 10.55 25.55
N PRO A 303 -26.50 9.45 25.03
CA PRO A 303 -25.74 8.23 24.79
C PRO A 303 -24.52 8.51 23.91
N VAL A 304 -23.43 7.80 24.18
CA VAL A 304 -22.20 7.95 23.42
C VAL A 304 -22.33 7.13 22.14
N GLU A 305 -22.34 7.83 21.01
CA GLU A 305 -22.48 7.24 19.67
C GLU A 305 -21.28 7.59 18.79
N ASP A 306 -20.92 6.65 17.92
CA ASP A 306 -19.89 6.85 16.90
C ASP A 306 -20.28 8.00 15.96
N ILE A 307 -19.31 8.84 15.61
CA ILE A 307 -19.54 10.04 14.80
C ILE A 307 -18.51 10.18 13.69
N ALA A 308 -18.98 10.45 12.46
CA ALA A 308 -18.07 10.78 11.36
C ALA A 308 -17.36 12.11 11.62
N VAL A 309 -16.08 12.22 11.29
CA VAL A 309 -15.26 13.43 11.52
C VAL A 309 -15.88 14.66 10.82
N ALA A 310 -16.49 14.48 9.64
CA ALA A 310 -17.26 15.50 8.94
C ALA A 310 -18.38 16.12 9.79
N ASN A 311 -19.01 15.34 10.67
CA ASN A 311 -20.13 15.75 11.51
C ASN A 311 -19.71 16.31 12.88
N LEU A 312 -18.41 16.32 13.19
CA LEU A 312 -17.92 16.88 14.45
C LEU A 312 -18.21 18.39 14.53
N PRO A 313 -18.56 18.91 15.73
CA PRO A 313 -18.68 20.34 15.98
C PRO A 313 -17.49 21.14 15.48
N LYS A 314 -17.71 22.40 15.08
CA LYS A 314 -16.64 23.26 14.54
C LYS A 314 -15.49 23.49 15.52
N ASP A 315 -15.77 23.45 16.82
CA ASP A 315 -14.79 23.59 17.89
C ASP A 315 -14.12 22.25 18.29
N GLY A 316 -14.51 21.15 17.64
CA GLY A 316 -13.97 19.81 17.90
C GLY A 316 -14.31 19.24 19.28
N ARG A 317 -15.31 19.78 19.99
CA ARG A 317 -15.63 19.38 21.37
C ARG A 317 -16.92 18.57 21.45
N LEU A 318 -16.83 17.39 22.05
CA LEU A 318 -17.98 16.55 22.39
C LEU A 318 -18.15 16.53 23.91
N ARG A 319 -19.39 16.65 24.38
CA ARG A 319 -19.70 16.77 25.81
C ARG A 319 -20.81 15.81 26.20
N TRP A 320 -20.60 15.13 27.32
CA TRP A 320 -21.57 14.26 27.95
C TRP A 320 -21.73 14.62 29.42
N THR A 321 -22.93 14.44 29.95
CA THR A 321 -23.24 14.55 31.36
C THR A 321 -23.25 13.15 31.96
N LEU A 322 -22.41 12.90 32.95
CA LEU A 322 -22.31 11.62 33.64
C LEU A 322 -22.75 11.77 35.10
N THR A 323 -23.56 10.84 35.58
CA THR A 323 -24.00 10.76 36.99
C THR A 323 -23.77 9.34 37.50
N GLY A 324 -23.30 9.19 38.73
CA GLY A 324 -23.13 7.88 39.37
C GLY A 324 -23.79 7.82 40.74
N VAL A 325 -24.51 6.74 41.01
CA VAL A 325 -25.35 6.57 42.21
C VAL A 325 -24.76 5.59 43.23
N GLU A 326 -23.63 4.95 42.92
CA GLU A 326 -22.98 3.96 43.78
C GLU A 326 -21.53 4.34 44.11
N ILE A 327 -21.20 4.37 45.39
CA ILE A 327 -19.84 4.65 45.86
C ILE A 327 -18.92 3.48 45.50
N GLY A 328 -17.75 3.80 44.93
CA GLY A 328 -16.76 2.82 44.48
C GLY A 328 -16.97 2.34 43.05
N ALA A 329 -18.09 2.70 42.41
CA ALA A 329 -18.33 2.41 41.00
C ALA A 329 -17.22 3.02 40.14
N LYS A 330 -16.70 2.22 39.21
CA LYS A 330 -15.66 2.60 38.25
C LYS A 330 -16.20 2.48 36.85
N GLY A 331 -15.96 3.50 36.03
CA GLY A 331 -16.35 3.54 34.64
C GLY A 331 -15.19 3.99 33.76
N ARG A 332 -15.16 3.52 32.51
CA ARG A 332 -14.18 3.95 31.51
C ARG A 332 -14.88 4.40 30.24
N ILE A 333 -14.45 5.51 29.68
CA ILE A 333 -14.88 6.00 28.37
C ILE A 333 -13.63 6.10 27.50
N GLY A 334 -13.67 5.46 26.36
CA GLY A 334 -12.63 5.44 25.34
C GLY A 334 -13.16 6.01 24.02
N ALA A 335 -12.27 6.61 23.25
CA ALA A 335 -12.52 7.02 21.88
C ALA A 335 -11.33 6.65 21.01
N ALA A 336 -11.59 6.27 19.76
CA ALA A 336 -10.58 5.91 18.79
C ALA A 336 -10.94 6.43 17.38
N CYS A 337 -9.94 6.86 16.62
CA CYS A 337 -10.08 7.30 15.24
C CYS A 337 -8.77 6.97 14.50
N GLY A 338 -8.77 5.94 13.66
CA GLY A 338 -7.55 5.42 13.04
C GLY A 338 -6.49 5.02 14.08
N PRO A 339 -5.25 5.55 14.02
CA PRO A 339 -4.19 5.24 15.00
C PRO A 339 -4.32 6.06 16.30
N TYR A 340 -5.29 6.96 16.40
CA TYR A 340 -5.45 7.82 17.57
C TYR A 340 -6.46 7.21 18.52
N SER A 341 -6.15 7.23 19.81
CA SER A 341 -7.03 6.77 20.88
C SER A 341 -6.89 7.66 22.09
N ALA A 342 -7.96 7.86 22.85
CA ALA A 342 -7.92 8.47 24.17
C ALA A 342 -8.87 7.74 25.11
N SER A 343 -8.51 7.66 26.39
CA SER A 343 -9.43 7.15 27.42
C SER A 343 -9.51 8.06 28.63
N CYS A 344 -10.65 7.98 29.31
CA CYS A 344 -10.98 8.67 30.54
C CYS A 344 -11.54 7.64 31.51
N GLU A 345 -11.09 7.69 32.75
CA GLU A 345 -11.62 6.88 33.85
C GLU A 345 -12.46 7.73 34.81
N VAL A 346 -13.47 7.12 35.40
CA VAL A 346 -14.42 7.74 36.31
C VAL A 346 -14.53 6.87 37.54
N VAL A 347 -14.42 7.48 38.73
CA VAL A 347 -14.64 6.82 40.02
C VAL A 347 -15.59 7.65 40.87
N ILE A 348 -16.64 7.00 41.37
CA ILE A 348 -17.63 7.61 42.26
C ILE A 348 -17.22 7.37 43.71
N ALA A 349 -17.31 8.40 44.55
CA ALA A 349 -16.86 8.36 45.95
C ALA A 349 -17.82 9.07 46.91
N ALA A 350 -17.75 8.68 48.20
CA ALA A 350 -18.60 9.23 49.26
C ALA A 350 -18.31 10.72 49.55
N GLN A 351 -17.04 11.10 49.48
CA GLN A 351 -16.58 12.48 49.58
C GLN A 351 -15.59 12.71 48.44
N ALA A 352 -15.98 13.49 47.45
CA ALA A 352 -15.01 14.10 46.56
C ALA A 352 -14.55 15.38 47.25
N SER A 353 -13.28 15.45 47.68
CA SER A 353 -12.68 16.77 47.79
C SER A 353 -12.90 17.42 46.43
N GLY A 354 -13.61 18.55 46.35
CA GLY A 354 -13.94 19.25 45.09
C GLY A 354 -12.72 19.66 44.24
N LYS A 355 -11.53 19.25 44.67
CA LYS A 355 -10.31 19.12 43.89
C LYS A 355 -10.12 17.63 43.58
N GLY A 356 -10.52 17.21 42.37
CA GLY A 356 -9.91 16.01 41.80
C GLY A 356 -8.39 16.15 41.85
N TYR A 357 -7.66 15.03 41.98
CA TYR A 357 -6.21 15.03 41.82
C TYR A 357 -5.87 15.70 40.47
N GLY A 358 -5.36 16.94 40.53
CA GLY A 358 -5.01 17.73 39.35
C GLY A 358 -5.97 18.84 38.92
N HIS A 359 -6.60 19.59 39.83
CA HIS A 359 -6.94 20.99 39.50
C HIS A 359 -5.67 21.85 39.64
N PRO A 360 -5.01 22.30 38.55
CA PRO A 360 -4.22 23.51 38.64
C PRO A 360 -5.22 24.64 38.78
N SER A 361 -5.35 25.21 39.98
CA SER A 361 -5.99 26.52 40.18
C SER A 361 -5.09 27.65 39.65
N GLY A 362 -4.49 27.44 38.48
CA GLY A 362 -3.63 28.37 37.76
C GLY A 362 -3.93 28.24 36.28
N LYS A 363 -3.94 29.38 35.58
CA LYS A 363 -4.17 29.58 34.12
C LYS A 363 -4.31 28.29 33.31
N HIS A 364 -5.48 28.11 32.67
CA HIS A 364 -5.76 27.07 31.67
C HIS A 364 -4.52 26.80 30.80
N THR A 365 -3.79 25.75 31.15
CA THR A 365 -2.68 25.26 30.34
C THR A 365 -3.28 24.26 29.38
N GLU A 366 -3.07 24.46 28.08
CA GLU A 366 -3.53 23.51 27.06
C GLU A 366 -2.86 22.16 27.31
N TRP A 367 -3.67 21.16 27.65
CA TRP A 367 -3.19 19.79 27.83
C TRP A 367 -2.89 19.20 26.45
N ASN A 368 -1.61 19.16 26.07
CA ASN A 368 -1.13 18.63 24.79
C ASN A 368 -0.78 17.12 24.84
N MET A 369 -1.25 16.39 25.86
CA MET A 369 -0.84 15.01 26.15
C MET A 369 -1.88 13.99 25.70
N ASP A 370 -1.40 12.86 25.20
CA ASP A 370 -2.19 11.65 24.97
C ASP A 370 -2.19 10.77 26.23
N ASN A 371 -3.36 10.24 26.60
CA ASN A 371 -3.59 9.43 27.81
C ASN A 371 -3.77 7.93 27.50
N SER A 372 -3.45 7.47 26.28
CA SER A 372 -3.45 6.05 25.95
C SER A 372 -2.37 5.27 26.71
N THR A 373 -2.72 4.07 27.18
CA THR A 373 -1.80 3.10 27.79
C THR A 373 -1.27 2.08 26.78
N ASP A 374 -1.68 2.17 25.51
CA ASP A 374 -1.29 1.24 24.47
C ASP A 374 0.22 1.27 24.22
N LEU A 375 0.79 0.08 24.00
CA LEU A 375 2.20 -0.11 23.66
C LEU A 375 2.45 0.22 22.18
N PHE A 376 1.55 -0.21 21.29
CA PHE A 376 1.62 0.05 19.86
C PHE A 376 0.41 0.90 19.43
N ARG A 377 0.62 2.21 19.24
CA ARG A 377 -0.46 3.13 18.83
C ARG A 377 -0.79 3.04 17.35
N GLY A 378 0.18 2.65 16.55
CA GLY A 378 0.09 2.68 15.12
C GLY A 378 1.42 2.35 14.48
N TYR A 379 1.48 2.63 13.19
CA TYR A 379 2.69 2.55 12.41
C TYR A 379 2.76 3.74 11.47
N GLU A 380 3.96 4.10 11.09
CA GLU A 380 4.20 5.08 10.05
C GLU A 380 5.29 4.59 9.11
N LEU A 381 5.17 5.02 7.87
CA LEU A 381 6.15 4.74 6.84
C LEU A 381 7.01 6.00 6.74
N ARG A 382 8.27 5.91 7.17
CA ARG A 382 9.17 7.05 7.28
C ARG A 382 10.54 6.74 6.70
N ASN A 383 11.19 7.78 6.23
CA ASN A 383 12.62 7.75 5.99
C ASN A 383 13.34 7.87 7.35
N LEU A 384 14.14 6.87 7.71
CA LEU A 384 14.92 6.88 8.97
C LEU A 384 16.36 7.39 8.78
N SER A 385 16.67 7.95 7.60
CA SER A 385 18.01 8.43 7.22
C SER A 385 19.11 7.37 7.39
N ASN A 386 18.74 6.10 7.21
CA ASN A 386 19.60 4.94 7.17
C ASN A 386 18.97 3.89 6.25
N ASP A 387 19.77 2.98 5.70
CA ASP A 387 19.31 1.91 4.80
C ASP A 387 19.37 0.51 5.43
N MET A 388 19.85 0.42 6.68
CA MET A 388 20.10 -0.84 7.38
C MET A 388 18.87 -1.37 8.13
N ASP A 389 18.16 -0.52 8.86
CA ASP A 389 17.04 -0.95 9.67
C ASP A 389 15.76 -0.95 8.85
N ARG A 390 15.14 -2.12 8.64
CA ARG A 390 13.91 -2.24 7.83
C ARG A 390 12.68 -1.71 8.56
N ALA A 391 12.62 -1.87 9.88
CA ALA A 391 11.59 -1.31 10.75
C ALA A 391 12.10 -1.22 12.19
N VAL A 392 11.63 -0.23 12.94
CA VAL A 392 11.99 -0.01 14.35
C VAL A 392 10.77 0.40 15.16
N TYR A 393 10.79 0.15 16.46
CA TYR A 393 9.80 0.74 17.38
C TYR A 393 10.32 2.08 17.91
N SER A 394 9.51 3.14 17.84
CA SER A 394 9.77 4.44 18.46
C SER A 394 9.12 4.47 19.85
N PRO A 395 9.89 4.40 20.96
CA PRO A 395 9.31 4.39 22.31
C PRO A 395 8.61 5.70 22.68
N ASP A 396 9.09 6.82 22.15
CA ASP A 396 8.56 8.16 22.42
C ASP A 396 7.20 8.37 21.75
N GLU A 397 7.06 7.91 20.50
CA GLU A 397 5.83 8.05 19.72
C GLU A 397 4.90 6.84 19.88
N ARG A 398 5.43 5.72 20.37
CA ARG A 398 4.78 4.40 20.45
C ARG A 398 4.30 3.89 19.09
N LEU A 399 5.05 4.24 18.06
CA LEU A 399 4.77 3.86 16.68
C LEU A 399 5.79 2.84 16.19
N ILE A 400 5.34 1.92 15.35
CA ILE A 400 6.22 1.10 14.54
C ILE A 400 6.59 1.89 13.29
N LEU A 401 7.86 2.25 13.16
CA LEU A 401 8.36 2.99 12.00
C LEU A 401 8.92 2.00 10.99
N ILE A 402 8.32 1.93 9.81
CA ILE A 402 8.81 1.12 8.70
C ILE A 402 9.66 2.02 7.82
N ASN A 403 10.90 1.62 7.61
CA ASN A 403 11.89 2.41 6.89
C ASN A 403 11.67 2.29 5.39
N THR A 404 11.22 3.37 4.76
CA THR A 404 10.97 3.40 3.32
C THR A 404 12.25 3.45 2.50
N GLU A 405 13.42 3.72 3.08
CA GLU A 405 14.72 3.70 2.37
C GLU A 405 15.39 2.32 2.36
N ALA A 406 15.01 1.42 3.27
CA ALA A 406 15.61 0.09 3.34
C ALA A 406 15.45 -0.65 1.99
N PRO A 407 16.51 -1.19 1.38
CA PRO A 407 16.48 -1.71 0.00
C PRO A 407 15.38 -2.74 -0.24
N THR A 408 15.15 -3.64 0.71
CA THR A 408 14.10 -4.67 0.63
C THR A 408 12.70 -4.11 0.78
N VAL A 409 12.52 -2.99 1.50
CA VAL A 409 11.21 -2.34 1.69
C VAL A 409 10.83 -1.54 0.44
N ARG A 410 11.80 -0.84 -0.16
CA ARG A 410 11.63 -0.06 -1.39
C ARG A 410 11.01 -0.85 -2.54
N LEU A 411 11.34 -2.13 -2.66
CA LEU A 411 10.79 -3.01 -3.71
C LEU A 411 9.25 -3.11 -3.68
N TYR A 412 8.66 -2.88 -2.51
CA TYR A 412 7.24 -3.04 -2.25
C TYR A 412 6.48 -1.73 -2.17
N VAL A 413 7.16 -0.58 -2.27
CA VAL A 413 6.55 0.75 -2.32
C VAL A 413 6.43 1.17 -3.78
N ASN A 414 5.27 1.69 -4.17
CA ASN A 414 4.98 2.06 -5.54
C ASN A 414 5.36 3.52 -5.85
N GLY A 415 5.18 3.88 -7.13
CA GLY A 415 5.22 5.22 -7.73
C GLY A 415 4.73 6.36 -6.86
N GLN A 416 3.69 6.11 -6.09
CA GLN A 416 2.90 7.09 -5.35
C GLN A 416 3.14 6.99 -3.84
N GLY A 417 4.06 6.11 -3.41
CA GLY A 417 4.29 5.81 -2.01
C GLY A 417 3.37 4.72 -1.49
N HIS A 418 2.54 4.08 -2.30
CA HIS A 418 1.66 3.05 -1.80
C HIS A 418 2.35 1.70 -1.72
N PHE A 419 2.22 1.00 -0.59
CA PHE A 419 2.62 -0.41 -0.51
C PHE A 419 1.79 -1.24 -1.48
N LYS A 420 2.46 -1.99 -2.35
CA LYS A 420 1.87 -2.95 -3.29
C LYS A 420 1.13 -4.02 -2.47
N ASP A 421 -0.01 -4.53 -2.95
CA ASP A 421 -0.79 -5.54 -2.21
C ASP A 421 0.00 -6.85 -1.96
N GLY A 422 1.01 -7.15 -2.79
CA GLY A 422 1.95 -8.26 -2.57
C GLY A 422 2.93 -8.05 -1.40
N ALA A 423 2.91 -6.88 -0.75
CA ALA A 423 3.78 -6.55 0.36
C ALA A 423 3.27 -7.03 1.73
N ARG A 424 2.08 -7.63 1.80
CA ARG A 424 1.50 -8.06 3.09
C ARG A 424 2.37 -9.07 3.82
N LEU A 425 3.04 -9.96 3.10
CA LEU A 425 4.00 -10.90 3.69
C LEU A 425 5.21 -10.18 4.30
N LEU A 426 5.76 -9.19 3.59
CA LEU A 426 6.83 -8.34 4.10
C LEU A 426 6.37 -7.59 5.35
N LEU A 427 5.19 -6.96 5.30
CA LEU A 427 4.64 -6.24 6.44
C LEU A 427 4.47 -7.18 7.65
N ALA A 428 3.97 -8.40 7.43
CA ALA A 428 3.82 -9.39 8.51
C ALA A 428 5.16 -9.73 9.17
N GLU A 429 6.21 -9.92 8.38
CA GLU A 429 7.57 -10.15 8.88
C GLU A 429 8.07 -8.96 9.71
N LEU A 430 7.93 -7.73 9.20
CA LEU A 430 8.40 -6.51 9.88
C LEU A 430 7.65 -6.26 11.18
N PHE A 431 6.32 -6.36 11.16
CA PHE A 431 5.50 -6.21 12.36
C PHE A 431 5.84 -7.29 13.39
N LEU A 432 5.96 -8.55 12.96
CA LEU A 432 6.32 -9.65 13.87
C LEU A 432 7.66 -9.39 14.55
N ASP A 433 8.69 -9.00 13.79
CA ASP A 433 10.02 -8.78 14.34
C ASP A 433 10.03 -7.63 15.36
N VAL A 434 9.46 -6.48 15.01
CA VAL A 434 9.43 -5.28 15.87
C VAL A 434 8.56 -5.51 17.12
N ILE A 435 7.36 -6.08 16.96
CA ILE A 435 6.46 -6.36 18.08
C ILE A 435 7.09 -7.37 19.03
N SER A 436 7.66 -8.45 18.49
CA SER A 436 8.30 -9.48 19.33
C SER A 436 9.51 -8.95 20.07
N ASP A 437 10.31 -8.08 19.45
CA ASP A 437 11.46 -7.43 20.10
C ASP A 437 11.00 -6.55 21.26
N GLU A 438 10.02 -5.68 21.03
CA GLU A 438 9.54 -4.74 22.06
C GLU A 438 8.82 -5.47 23.20
N LEU A 439 7.97 -6.46 22.90
CA LEU A 439 7.32 -7.29 23.93
C LEU A 439 8.35 -8.05 24.76
N ALA A 440 9.34 -8.68 24.12
CA ALA A 440 10.41 -9.39 24.82
C ALA A 440 11.21 -8.45 25.73
N ARG A 441 11.56 -7.26 25.23
CA ARG A 441 12.28 -6.25 26.00
C ARG A 441 11.51 -5.84 27.26
N ARG A 442 10.24 -5.46 27.10
CA ARG A 442 9.36 -5.04 28.21
C ARG A 442 9.08 -6.16 29.20
N TYR A 443 8.98 -7.40 28.71
CA TYR A 443 8.77 -8.57 29.54
C TYR A 443 10.01 -8.85 30.41
N VAL A 444 11.20 -8.98 29.79
CA VAL A 444 12.44 -9.30 30.50
C VAL A 444 12.85 -8.20 31.47
N ASP A 445 12.64 -6.92 31.13
CA ASP A 445 12.94 -5.77 31.99
C ASP A 445 12.19 -5.78 33.34
N ARG A 446 11.13 -6.57 33.44
CA ARG A 446 10.32 -6.75 34.65
C ARG A 446 10.68 -8.00 35.44
N THR A 447 11.60 -8.80 34.94
CA THR A 447 12.12 -9.99 35.60
C THR A 447 13.46 -9.68 36.28
N THR A 448 13.99 -10.65 37.02
CA THR A 448 15.34 -10.57 37.60
C THR A 448 16.46 -10.64 36.56
N HIS A 449 16.15 -10.96 35.30
CA HIS A 449 17.12 -11.21 34.22
C HIS A 449 17.35 -9.96 33.35
N LYS A 450 16.99 -8.78 33.88
CA LYS A 450 17.15 -7.51 33.19
C LYS A 450 18.63 -7.27 32.85
N GLY A 451 18.90 -6.92 31.59
CA GLY A 451 20.24 -6.70 31.07
C GLY A 451 20.94 -7.95 30.53
N GLU A 452 20.37 -9.14 30.69
CA GLU A 452 20.94 -10.39 30.18
C GLU A 452 20.57 -10.62 28.70
N SER A 453 21.54 -10.49 27.79
CA SER A 453 21.30 -10.58 26.33
C SER A 453 20.65 -11.89 25.90
N GLU A 454 20.95 -13.00 26.57
CA GLU A 454 20.36 -14.32 26.27
C GLU A 454 18.88 -14.38 26.65
N ALA A 455 18.49 -13.78 27.79
CA ALA A 455 17.10 -13.70 28.21
C ALA A 455 16.22 -12.92 27.22
N TYR A 456 16.72 -11.79 26.68
CA TYR A 456 16.01 -11.05 25.63
C TYR A 456 15.86 -11.86 24.35
N ARG A 457 16.92 -12.57 23.93
CA ARG A 457 16.88 -13.39 22.71
C ARG A 457 15.89 -14.54 22.85
N GLN A 458 15.90 -15.23 23.99
CA GLN A 458 14.99 -16.34 24.26
C GLN A 458 13.54 -15.85 24.34
N ALA A 459 13.29 -14.75 25.07
CA ALA A 459 11.97 -14.15 25.13
C ALA A 459 11.46 -13.74 23.74
N LYS A 460 12.30 -13.13 22.89
CA LYS A 460 11.93 -12.80 21.51
C LYS A 460 11.55 -14.03 20.69
N GLN A 461 12.34 -15.09 20.75
CA GLN A 461 12.02 -16.34 20.05
C GLN A 461 10.70 -16.96 20.53
N ASP A 462 10.41 -16.89 21.83
CA ASP A 462 9.15 -17.38 22.38
C ASP A 462 7.96 -16.52 21.94
N MET A 463 8.10 -15.19 21.88
CA MET A 463 7.06 -14.31 21.33
C MET A 463 6.79 -14.62 19.84
N ILE A 464 7.85 -14.81 19.04
CA ILE A 464 7.74 -15.20 17.62
C ILE A 464 6.98 -16.52 17.48
N ARG A 465 7.30 -17.53 18.29
CA ARG A 465 6.63 -18.84 18.25
C ARG A 465 5.16 -18.76 18.63
N ARG A 466 4.81 -17.95 19.63
CA ARG A 466 3.44 -17.84 20.14
C ARG A 466 2.54 -17.02 19.23
N TYR A 467 3.03 -15.89 18.72
CA TYR A 467 2.19 -14.90 18.03
C TYR A 467 2.46 -14.80 16.52
N GLY A 468 3.51 -15.48 16.02
CA GLY A 468 3.89 -15.43 14.61
C GLY A 468 2.78 -15.84 13.65
N VAL A 469 2.08 -16.93 13.96
CA VAL A 469 0.96 -17.43 13.15
C VAL A 469 -0.19 -16.44 13.11
N GLU A 470 -0.57 -15.88 14.27
CA GLU A 470 -1.68 -14.93 14.39
C GLU A 470 -1.40 -13.62 13.63
N ILE A 471 -0.18 -13.08 13.71
CA ILE A 471 0.20 -11.88 12.96
C ILE A 471 0.17 -12.14 11.45
N HIS A 472 0.66 -13.31 11.01
CA HIS A 472 0.67 -13.65 9.58
C HIS A 472 -0.74 -13.93 9.05
N SER A 473 -1.59 -14.65 9.78
CA SER A 473 -2.95 -14.98 9.32
C SER A 473 -3.80 -13.71 9.11
N VAL A 474 -3.73 -12.76 10.04
CA VAL A 474 -4.48 -11.49 9.94
C VAL A 474 -4.06 -10.68 8.71
N LEU A 475 -2.76 -10.62 8.40
CA LEU A 475 -2.26 -9.89 7.22
C LEU A 475 -2.46 -10.64 5.90
N MET A 476 -2.56 -11.95 5.92
CA MET A 476 -2.96 -12.75 4.76
C MET A 476 -4.47 -12.70 4.52
N GLY A 477 -5.24 -12.26 5.51
CA GLY A 477 -6.69 -12.11 5.45
C GLY A 477 -7.44 -13.42 5.65
N GLU A 478 -6.84 -14.34 6.41
CA GLU A 478 -7.41 -15.63 6.83
C GLU A 478 -8.25 -15.50 8.11
#